data_AF-T1BFZ3-F1
#
_entry.id   AF-T1BFZ3-F1
#
_cell.length_a   1.000
_cell.length_b   1.000
_cell.length_c   1.000
_cell.angle_alpha   90.00
_cell.angle_beta   90.00
_cell.angle_gamma   90.00
#
_symmetry.space_group_name_H-M   'P 1'
#
loop_
_entity.id
_entity.type
_entity.pdbx_description
1 polymer ?
#
loop_
_entity_poly.entity_id
_entity_poly.type
_entity_poly.pdbx_seq_one_letter_code
_entity_poly.pdbx_strand_id
1 'polypeptide(L)'
;MRLVKVLARIWKPIALIAGIFAVCVGGFIVSQGVSVFNGLYWGVITISTIGYGDIVPTNEVSKVFAIILALSTIGIIGYVISAISSLAVQAREEDMLGLDG
;
A
#
# COMPACT_ATOMS: atom_id res chain seq x y z
N MET A 1 -8.30 -26.05 3.90
CA MET A 1 -9.39 -25.32 3.22
C MET A 1 -9.63 -23.89 3.76
N ARG A 2 -9.39 -23.59 5.06
CA ARG A 2 -9.45 -22.22 5.62
C ARG A 2 -8.33 -21.28 5.09
N LEU A 3 -7.08 -21.77 5.03
CA LEU A 3 -5.91 -20.99 4.59
C LEU A 3 -6.06 -20.40 3.17
N VAL A 4 -6.53 -21.20 2.20
CA VAL A 4 -6.71 -20.77 0.80
C VAL A 4 -7.77 -19.66 0.68
N LYS A 5 -8.84 -19.72 1.48
CA LYS A 5 -9.89 -18.69 1.49
C LYS A 5 -9.39 -17.37 2.10
N VAL A 6 -8.55 -17.45 3.14
CA VAL A 6 -7.90 -16.28 3.75
C VAL A 6 -6.94 -15.64 2.77
N LEU A 7 -6.07 -16.43 2.12
CA LEU A 7 -5.14 -15.94 1.10
C LEU A 7 -5.87 -15.29 -0.09
N ALA A 8 -6.93 -15.92 -0.59
CA ALA A 8 -7.75 -15.38 -1.69
C ALA A 8 -8.49 -14.07 -1.32
N ARG A 9 -8.77 -13.86 -0.02
CA ARG A 9 -9.39 -12.63 0.48
C ARG A 9 -8.39 -11.47 0.55
N ILE A 10 -7.14 -11.74 0.93
CA ILE A 10 -6.08 -10.74 1.11
C ILE A 10 -5.45 -10.32 -0.23
N TRP A 11 -5.43 -11.21 -1.22
CA TRP A 11 -4.86 -10.93 -2.54
C TRP A 11 -5.51 -9.72 -3.25
N LYS A 12 -6.84 -9.58 -3.17
CA LYS A 12 -7.58 -8.51 -3.88
C LYS A 12 -7.15 -7.10 -3.45
N PRO A 13 -7.11 -6.74 -2.15
CA PRO A 13 -6.62 -5.43 -1.73
C PRO A 13 -5.13 -5.24 -2.04
N ILE A 14 -4.29 -6.28 -1.92
CA ILE A 14 -2.87 -6.19 -2.31
C ILE A 14 -2.72 -5.85 -3.80
N ALA A 15 -3.47 -6.53 -4.67
CA ALA A 15 -3.44 -6.27 -6.11
C ALA A 15 -3.92 -4.85 -6.44
N LEU A 16 -4.95 -4.36 -5.74
CA LEU A 16 -5.44 -2.98 -5.90
C LEU A 16 -4.36 -1.96 -5.50
N ILE A 17 -3.72 -2.16 -4.35
CA ILE A 17 -2.64 -1.29 -3.85
C ILE A 17 -1.45 -1.28 -4.82
N ALA A 18 -1.02 -2.45 -5.29
CA ALA A 18 0.05 -2.57 -6.27
C ALA A 18 -0.30 -1.87 -7.59
N GLY A 19 -1.56 -1.96 -8.03
CA GLY A 19 -2.06 -1.26 -9.20
C GLY A 19 -2.02 0.26 -9.04
N ILE A 20 -2.51 0.79 -7.92
CA ILE A 20 -2.46 2.23 -7.62
C ILE A 20 -1.01 2.72 -7.60
N PHE A 21 -0.12 1.97 -6.93
CA PHE A 21 1.30 2.29 -6.88
C PHE A 21 1.91 2.35 -8.29
N ALA A 22 1.68 1.33 -9.12
CA ALA A 22 2.19 1.28 -10.48
C ALA A 22 1.67 2.44 -11.34
N VAL A 23 0.38 2.78 -11.23
CA VAL A 23 -0.22 3.91 -11.98
C VAL A 23 0.36 5.24 -11.53
N CYS A 24 0.50 5.48 -10.22
CA CYS A 24 1.02 6.75 -9.72
C CYS A 24 2.51 6.93 -10.04
N VAL A 25 3.31 5.87 -9.87
CA VAL A 25 4.74 5.90 -10.21
C VAL A 25 4.95 6.01 -11.71
N GLY A 26 4.22 5.24 -12.51
CA GLY A 26 4.27 5.33 -13.98
C GLY A 26 3.86 6.72 -14.47
N GLY A 27 2.78 7.27 -13.93
CA GLY A 27 2.32 8.63 -14.22
C GLY A 27 3.34 9.69 -13.84
N PHE A 28 3.97 9.56 -12.67
CA PHE A 28 5.08 10.43 -12.25
C PHE A 28 6.27 10.34 -13.21
N ILE A 29 6.70 9.14 -13.59
CA ILE A 29 7.82 8.90 -14.53
C ILE A 29 7.56 9.61 -15.85
N VAL A 30 6.39 9.38 -16.46
CA VAL A 30 6.03 9.99 -17.74
C VAL A 30 5.91 11.51 -17.62
N SER A 31 5.31 12.00 -16.54
CA SER A 31 5.09 13.43 -16.33
C SER A 31 6.36 14.20 -16.01
N GLN A 32 7.37 13.58 -15.39
CA GLN A 32 8.63 14.22 -15.00
C GLN A 32 9.79 13.89 -15.95
N GLY A 33 9.64 12.90 -16.82
CA GLY A 33 10.73 12.45 -17.70
C GLY A 33 11.92 11.86 -16.94
N VAL A 34 11.71 11.31 -15.75
CA VAL A 34 12.76 10.66 -14.94
C VAL A 34 12.98 9.22 -15.38
N SER A 35 14.13 8.65 -15.01
CA SER A 35 14.38 7.22 -15.23
C SER A 35 13.40 6.36 -14.42
N VAL A 36 13.14 5.12 -14.89
CA VAL A 36 12.27 4.17 -14.18
C VAL A 36 12.78 3.91 -12.75
N PHE A 37 14.10 3.81 -12.58
CA PHE A 37 14.72 3.60 -11.27
C PHE A 37 14.43 4.77 -10.33
N ASN A 38 14.58 6.01 -10.80
CA ASN A 38 14.31 7.21 -10.01
C ASN A 38 12.82 7.35 -9.66
N GLY A 39 11.93 6.99 -10.59
CA GLY A 39 10.49 6.98 -10.31
C GLY A 39 10.08 5.92 -9.29
N LEU A 40 10.63 4.71 -9.39
CA LEU A 40 10.41 3.65 -8.40
C LEU A 40 10.96 4.05 -7.03
N TYR A 41 12.18 4.60 -6.99
CA TYR A 41 12.78 5.13 -5.77
C TYR A 41 11.88 6.20 -5.14
N TRP A 42 11.44 7.20 -5.93
CA TRP A 42 10.51 8.24 -5.47
C TRP A 42 9.21 7.63 -4.90
N GLY A 43 8.65 6.64 -5.58
CA GLY A 43 7.46 5.92 -5.10
C GLY A 43 7.70 5.25 -3.75
N VAL A 44 8.79 4.49 -3.61
CA VAL A 44 9.15 3.77 -2.38
C VAL A 44 9.36 4.72 -1.21
N ILE A 45 10.15 5.79 -1.38
CA ILE A 45 10.40 6.76 -0.29
C ILE A 45 9.14 7.54 0.08
N THR A 46 8.18 7.68 -0.84
CA THR A 46 6.88 8.34 -0.58
C THR A 46 5.96 7.43 0.22
N ILE A 47 5.77 6.16 -0.20
CA ILE A 47 4.88 5.23 0.52
C ILE A 47 5.43 4.81 1.88
N SER A 48 6.75 4.83 2.05
CA SER A 48 7.42 4.58 3.33
C SER A 48 7.43 5.83 4.22
N THR A 49 6.91 6.96 3.76
CA THR A 49 6.90 8.25 4.47
C THR A 49 8.28 8.82 4.78
N ILE A 50 9.33 8.30 4.14
CA ILE A 50 10.71 8.78 4.29
C ILE A 50 10.89 10.16 3.65
N GLY A 51 10.49 10.30 2.39
CA GLY A 51 10.45 11.58 1.67
C GLY A 51 11.76 12.39 1.70
N TYR A 52 12.89 11.80 1.29
CA TYR A 52 14.20 12.49 1.28
C TYR A 52 14.23 13.84 0.57
N GLY A 53 13.34 14.07 -0.40
CA GLY A 53 13.18 15.36 -1.08
C GLY A 53 14.20 15.63 -2.19
N ASP A 54 15.03 14.66 -2.53
CA ASP A 54 15.97 14.68 -3.64
C ASP A 54 15.29 14.56 -5.02
N ILE A 55 14.16 13.85 -5.08
CA ILE A 55 13.28 13.78 -6.24
C ILE A 55 11.88 14.21 -5.81
N VAL A 56 11.33 15.23 -6.47
CA VAL A 56 10.02 15.81 -6.10
C VAL A 56 9.16 16.13 -7.33
N PRO A 57 7.83 16.13 -7.21
CA PRO A 57 6.94 16.60 -8.26
C PRO A 57 7.07 18.12 -8.47
N THR A 58 7.39 18.55 -9.69
CA THR A 58 7.63 19.96 -10.04
C THR A 58 6.49 20.55 -10.87
N ASN A 59 5.82 19.74 -11.68
CA ASN A 59 4.66 20.14 -12.49
C ASN A 59 3.33 19.67 -11.87
N GLU A 60 2.20 20.23 -12.34
CA GLU A 60 0.87 19.98 -11.78
C GLU A 60 0.43 18.51 -11.90
N VAL A 61 0.72 17.88 -13.03
CA VAL A 61 0.33 16.49 -13.30
C VAL A 61 1.05 15.52 -12.34
N SER A 62 2.36 15.68 -12.15
CA SER A 62 3.13 14.88 -11.18
C SER A 62 2.69 15.14 -9.72
N LYS A 63 2.25 16.36 -9.39
CA LYS A 63 1.68 16.66 -8.07
C LYS A 63 0.37 15.93 -7.82
N VAL A 64 -0.49 15.78 -8.84
CA VAL A 64 -1.72 14.98 -8.73
C VAL A 64 -1.39 13.53 -8.39
N PHE A 65 -0.42 12.91 -9.08
CA PHE A 65 0.01 11.55 -8.76
C PHE A 65 0.61 11.44 -7.34
N ALA A 66 1.36 12.44 -6.90
CA ALA A 66 1.89 12.49 -5.55
C ALA A 66 0.77 12.56 -4.49
N ILE A 67 -0.26 13.36 -4.71
CA ILE A 67 -1.43 13.47 -3.81
C ILE A 67 -2.16 12.13 -3.72
N ILE A 68 -2.44 11.50 -4.86
CA ILE A 68 -3.12 10.20 -4.90
C ILE A 68 -2.30 9.14 -4.16
N LEU A 69 -0.99 9.09 -4.42
CA LEU A 69 -0.09 8.13 -3.78
C LEU A 69 -0.04 8.34 -2.26
N ALA A 70 0.07 9.59 -1.80
CA ALA A 70 0.10 9.93 -0.38
C ALA A 70 -1.19 9.55 0.35
N LEU A 71 -2.37 9.85 -0.24
CA LEU A 71 -3.66 9.46 0.34
C LEU A 71 -3.84 7.94 0.37
N SER A 72 -3.35 7.25 -0.67
CA SER A 72 -3.42 5.79 -0.76
C SER A 72 -2.62 5.13 0.36
N THR A 73 -1.43 5.65 0.70
CA THR A 73 -0.61 5.18 1.83
C THR A 73 -1.38 5.18 3.15
N ILE A 74 -2.17 6.22 3.42
CA ILE A 74 -2.99 6.30 4.64
C ILE A 74 -4.01 5.16 4.67
N GLY A 75 -4.68 4.89 3.54
CA GLY A 75 -5.61 3.78 3.41
C GLY A 75 -4.96 2.40 3.59
N ILE A 76 -3.74 2.22 3.08
CA ILE A 76 -2.96 0.98 3.24
C ILE A 76 -2.68 0.72 4.71
N ILE A 77 -2.20 1.72 5.44
CA ILE A 77 -1.89 1.59 6.87
C ILE A 77 -3.16 1.24 7.66
N GLY A 78 -4.29 1.92 7.39
CA GLY A 78 -5.57 1.61 8.02
C GLY A 78 -6.04 0.17 7.76
N TYR A 79 -5.88 -0.33 6.54
CA TYR A 79 -6.19 -1.71 6.19
C TYR A 79 -5.30 -2.71 6.95
N VAL A 80 -3.98 -2.46 7.04
CA VAL A 80 -3.04 -3.33 7.77
C VAL A 80 -3.42 -3.41 9.24
N ILE A 81 -3.71 -2.26 9.88
CA ILE A 81 -4.17 -2.22 11.27
C ILE A 81 -5.45 -3.03 11.45
N SER A 82 -6.45 -2.81 10.58
CA SER A 82 -7.72 -3.54 10.62
C SER A 82 -7.54 -5.05 10.47
N ALA A 83 -6.66 -5.48 9.55
CA ALA A 83 -6.35 -6.89 9.34
C ALA A 83 -5.73 -7.51 10.59
N ILE A 84 -4.74 -6.86 11.21
CA ILE A 84 -4.12 -7.33 12.46
C ILE A 84 -5.15 -7.39 13.58
N SER A 85 -5.98 -6.34 13.75
CA SER A 85 -7.04 -6.33 14.77
C SER A 85 -8.01 -7.48 14.58
N SER A 86 -8.38 -7.80 13.33
CA SER A 86 -9.28 -8.93 13.04
C SER A 86 -8.68 -10.28 13.42
N LEU A 87 -7.36 -10.45 13.24
CA LEU A 87 -6.66 -11.67 13.62
C LEU A 87 -6.55 -11.79 15.15
N ALA A 88 -6.28 -10.68 15.84
CA ALA A 88 -6.21 -10.64 17.30
C ALA A 88 -7.57 -10.98 17.94
N VAL A 89 -8.67 -10.48 17.38
CA VAL A 89 -10.03 -10.81 17.85
C VAL A 89 -10.36 -12.29 17.62
N GLN A 90 -10.05 -12.83 16.43
CA GLN A 90 -10.27 -14.25 16.13
C GLN A 90 -9.48 -15.17 17.06
N ALA A 91 -8.21 -14.88 17.32
CA ALA A 91 -7.39 -15.65 18.25
C ALA A 91 -8.00 -15.66 19.67
N ARG A 92 -8.53 -14.51 20.12
CA ARG A 92 -9.18 -14.40 21.43
C ARG A 92 -10.49 -15.21 21.52
N GLU A 93 -11.27 -15.25 20.44
CA GLU A 93 -12.49 -16.06 20.38
C GLU A 93 -12.16 -17.57 20.41
N GLU A 94 -11.11 -18.00 19.71
CA GLU A 94 -10.65 -19.40 19.72
C GLU A 94 -10.18 -19.83 21.12
N ASP A 95 -9.43 -18.98 21.83
CA ASP A 95 -9.00 -19.23 23.22
C ASP A 95 -10.20 -19.31 24.19
N MET A 96 -11.19 -18.42 24.05
CA MET A 96 -12.39 -18.43 24.90
C MET A 96 -13.24 -19.69 24.71
N LEU A 97 -13.25 -20.22 23.50
CA LEU A 97 -14.03 -21.41 23.16
C LEU A 97 -13.29 -22.71 23.52
N GLY A 98 -12.03 -22.63 24.01
CA GLY A 98 -11.22 -23.79 24.37
C GLY A 98 -10.93 -24.69 23.16
N LEU A 99 -10.80 -24.08 21.98
CA LEU A 99 -10.58 -24.78 20.70
C LEU A 99 -9.09 -24.83 20.31
N ASP A 100 -8.20 -24.55 21.26
CA ASP A 100 -6.73 -24.52 21.12
C ASP A 100 -6.06 -25.91 21.20
N GLY A 101 -6.86 -26.99 21.22
CA GLY A 101 -6.43 -28.40 21.19
C GLY A 101 -6.32 -29.03 19.80
#